data_AF-A0A3D5DHD7-F1
#
_entry.id   AF-A0A3D5DHD7-F1
#
_cell.length_a   1.000
_cell.length_b   1.000
_cell.length_c   1.000
_cell.angle_alpha   90.00
_cell.angle_beta   90.00
_cell.angle_gamma   90.00
#
_symmetry.space_group_name_H-M   'P 1'
#
loop_
_entity.id
_entity.type
_entity.pdbx_description
1 polymer ?
#
loop_
_entity_poly.entity_id
_entity_poly.type
_entity_poly.pdbx_seq_one_letter_code
_entity_poly.pdbx_strand_id
1 'polypeptide(L)'
;MQLVRASALLIVSLVVLITLDVFSRAALSEPLRGVPELVSLIVPAIVFLALGHLFVENKLIRSDVLLRLLAKHSPMSAHLLQSFFYLIGALVMLSIAIPSIRSLTYALTTNEFLGVEGEFTIPLWPSKSVILVGSLLLSALCANGAIAHARSFVRAPFESERKRQLMILIGFIGGMILVTSIVLSLDSRAAIGLATIILLFIMIYTGMPVAFALASSAGLGIALIKGDIGISIGTLALVADGSISEYVFAAVPLFVLMGLVVGVADIGRDSLQATHWLLRRVKGGIGVATVAANAVFAAITGISIASAAIFSRIAVPPLIEHEFRPRFAVGLVAGTSVLGMLIPPSLLLIVYGLIAEVSISQLFLAAIIPGLILALAFTVGVMIAVAFRLRFAISGKDPPKIEDTVDAKSALLKIIPVGALIAIVLGGIYGGIFTPTEAGAI
;
A
#
# COMPACT_ATOMS: atom_id res chain seq x y z
N MET A 1 20.22 1.62 -0.91
CA MET A 1 20.08 2.76 -1.84
C MET A 1 20.12 2.35 -3.32
N GLN A 2 21.00 1.44 -3.77
CA GLN A 2 21.07 1.03 -5.19
C GLN A 2 19.81 0.27 -5.68
N LEU A 3 19.26 -0.66 -4.90
CA LEU A 3 18.04 -1.42 -5.27
C LEU A 3 16.82 -0.52 -5.51
N VAL A 4 16.64 0.50 -4.65
CA VAL A 4 15.54 1.48 -4.77
C VAL A 4 15.69 2.30 -6.05
N ARG A 5 16.91 2.71 -6.40
CA ARG A 5 17.17 3.44 -7.65
C ARG A 5 16.85 2.58 -8.87
N ALA A 6 17.24 1.31 -8.86
CA ALA A 6 16.92 0.38 -9.94
C ALA A 6 15.40 0.19 -10.09
N SER A 7 14.69 -0.04 -8.97
CA SER A 7 13.23 -0.13 -8.96
C SER A 7 12.56 1.16 -9.47
N ALA A 8 13.04 2.33 -9.04
CA ALA A 8 12.52 3.62 -9.51
C ALA A 8 12.75 3.83 -11.02
N LEU A 9 13.91 3.44 -11.56
CA LEU A 9 14.19 3.51 -13.00
C LEU A 9 13.23 2.61 -13.81
N LEU A 10 12.91 1.42 -13.29
CA LEU A 10 11.93 0.53 -13.92
C LEU A 10 10.52 1.15 -13.89
N ILE A 11 10.12 1.79 -12.79
CA ILE A 11 8.83 2.48 -12.70
C ILE A 11 8.77 3.64 -13.71
N VAL A 12 9.84 4.44 -13.84
CA VAL A 12 9.91 5.50 -14.85
C VAL A 12 9.84 4.92 -16.27
N SER A 13 10.48 3.77 -16.50
CA SER A 13 10.39 3.07 -17.79
C SER A 13 8.96 2.60 -18.10
N LEU A 14 8.23 2.12 -17.09
CA LEU A 14 6.80 1.79 -17.21
C LEU A 14 5.96 3.00 -17.59
N VAL A 15 6.19 4.15 -16.94
CA VAL A 15 5.49 5.40 -17.29
C VAL A 15 5.70 5.72 -18.76
N VAL A 16 6.96 5.78 -19.21
CA VAL A 16 7.27 6.13 -20.60
C VAL A 16 6.61 5.15 -21.57
N LEU A 17 6.70 3.84 -21.29
CA LEU A 17 6.12 2.81 -22.14
C LEU A 17 4.60 2.93 -22.26
N ILE A 18 3.90 3.05 -21.13
CA ILE A 18 2.43 3.09 -21.07
C ILE A 18 1.90 4.41 -21.64
N THR A 19 2.55 5.54 -21.32
CA THR A 19 2.14 6.85 -21.85
C THR A 19 2.35 6.92 -23.36
N LEU A 20 3.44 6.34 -23.89
CA LEU A 20 3.65 6.22 -25.34
C LEU A 20 2.58 5.34 -26.01
N ASP A 21 2.17 4.24 -25.37
CA ASP A 21 1.10 3.39 -25.89
C ASP A 21 -0.23 4.14 -25.99
N VAL A 22 -0.64 4.78 -24.89
CA VAL A 22 -1.89 5.54 -24.85
C VAL A 22 -1.85 6.68 -25.85
N PHE A 23 -0.72 7.39 -25.96
CA PHE A 23 -0.55 8.45 -26.95
C PHE A 23 -0.64 7.92 -28.37
N SER A 24 0.05 6.82 -28.70
CA SER A 24 0.01 6.20 -30.02
C SER A 24 -1.41 5.75 -30.38
N ARG A 25 -2.10 5.11 -29.44
CA ARG A 25 -3.49 4.69 -29.58
C ARG A 25 -4.44 5.87 -29.80
N ALA A 26 -4.26 6.98 -29.08
CA ALA A 26 -5.12 8.15 -29.18
C ALA A 26 -4.83 9.03 -30.42
N ALA A 27 -3.56 9.22 -30.77
CA ALA A 27 -3.13 10.15 -31.82
C ALA A 27 -3.00 9.49 -33.20
N LEU A 28 -2.56 8.23 -33.25
CA LEU A 28 -2.28 7.50 -34.49
C LEU A 28 -3.30 6.40 -34.78
N SER A 29 -4.22 6.12 -33.83
CA SER A 29 -5.13 4.96 -33.90
C SER A 29 -4.41 3.61 -34.04
N GLU A 30 -3.12 3.57 -33.70
CA GLU A 30 -2.28 2.37 -33.69
C GLU A 30 -1.68 2.19 -32.29
N PRO A 31 -2.15 1.23 -31.48
CA PRO A 31 -1.53 0.94 -30.18
C PRO A 31 -0.14 0.32 -30.36
N LEU A 32 0.75 0.56 -29.40
CA LEU A 32 2.06 -0.07 -29.38
C LEU A 32 1.91 -1.54 -29.03
N ARG A 33 2.31 -2.39 -29.97
CA ARG A 33 2.24 -3.85 -29.80
C ARG A 33 3.15 -4.30 -28.66
N GLY A 34 2.64 -5.17 -27.80
CA GLY A 34 3.45 -5.82 -26.77
C GLY A 34 3.58 -5.06 -25.44
N VAL A 35 2.91 -3.92 -25.27
CA VAL A 35 3.03 -3.11 -24.05
C VAL A 35 2.51 -3.85 -22.82
N PRO A 36 1.30 -4.46 -22.82
CA PRO A 36 0.83 -5.25 -21.68
C PRO A 36 1.83 -6.35 -21.28
N GLU A 37 2.40 -7.04 -22.26
CA GLU A 37 3.38 -8.12 -22.06
C GLU A 37 4.69 -7.60 -21.45
N LEU A 38 5.21 -6.48 -21.95
CA LEU A 38 6.40 -5.83 -21.40
C LEU A 38 6.17 -5.35 -19.96
N VAL A 39 4.99 -4.80 -19.65
CA VAL A 39 4.62 -4.42 -18.29
C VAL A 39 4.60 -5.65 -17.38
N SER A 40 3.96 -6.74 -17.81
CA SER A 40 3.93 -8.02 -17.07
C SER A 40 5.32 -8.61 -16.79
N LEU A 41 6.31 -8.34 -17.64
CA LEU A 41 7.71 -8.72 -17.41
C LEU A 41 8.45 -7.81 -16.42
N ILE A 42 8.12 -6.52 -16.39
CA ILE A 42 8.82 -5.52 -15.55
C ILE A 42 8.27 -5.49 -14.11
N VAL A 43 6.96 -5.69 -13.92
CA VAL A 43 6.32 -5.61 -12.58
C VAL A 43 6.95 -6.58 -11.56
N PRO A 44 7.20 -7.87 -11.89
CA PRO A 44 7.89 -8.77 -10.96
C PRO A 44 9.25 -8.26 -10.50
N ALA A 45 10.03 -7.65 -11.39
CA ALA A 45 11.31 -7.06 -11.03
C ALA A 45 11.16 -5.89 -10.05
N ILE A 46 10.18 -5.00 -10.28
CA ILE A 46 9.88 -3.90 -9.36
C ILE A 46 9.51 -4.45 -7.99
N VAL A 47 8.62 -5.44 -7.94
CA VAL A 47 8.11 -6.04 -6.70
C VAL A 47 9.24 -6.69 -5.89
N PHE A 48 10.04 -7.57 -6.49
CA PHE A 48 11.12 -8.25 -5.77
C PHE A 48 12.24 -7.30 -5.32
N LEU A 49 12.58 -6.28 -6.12
CA LEU A 49 13.55 -5.25 -5.72
C LEU A 49 13.03 -4.41 -4.54
N ALA A 50 11.75 -4.02 -4.57
CA ALA A 50 11.11 -3.26 -3.50
C ALA A 50 10.96 -4.10 -2.22
N LEU A 51 10.52 -5.36 -2.33
CA LEU A 51 10.38 -6.29 -1.20
C LEU A 51 11.71 -6.53 -0.49
N GLY A 52 12.79 -6.75 -1.25
CA GLY A 52 14.14 -6.91 -0.68
C GLY A 52 14.56 -5.69 0.14
N HIS A 53 14.30 -4.49 -0.36
CA HIS A 53 14.57 -3.25 0.36
C HIS A 53 13.71 -3.09 1.63
N LEU A 54 12.39 -3.32 1.52
CA LEU A 54 11.45 -3.24 2.64
C LEU A 54 11.82 -4.21 3.77
N PHE A 55 12.28 -5.41 3.41
CA PHE A 55 12.76 -6.39 4.37
C PHE A 55 13.97 -5.87 5.15
N VAL A 56 14.99 -5.38 4.46
CA VAL A 56 16.22 -4.85 5.07
C VAL A 56 15.93 -3.66 5.99
N GLU A 57 14.98 -2.81 5.63
CA GLU A 57 14.57 -1.66 6.45
C GLU A 57 13.56 -2.00 7.55
N ASN A 58 13.15 -3.27 7.71
CA ASN A 58 12.11 -3.69 8.65
C ASN A 58 10.77 -2.95 8.47
N LYS A 59 10.40 -2.65 7.22
CA LYS A 59 9.18 -1.91 6.84
C LYS A 59 8.07 -2.79 6.27
N LEU A 60 8.15 -4.11 6.46
CA LEU A 60 7.05 -5.00 6.11
C LEU A 60 5.80 -4.66 6.94
N ILE A 61 4.64 -4.65 6.30
CA ILE A 61 3.35 -4.38 6.95
C ILE A 61 3.07 -5.48 7.97
N ARG A 62 2.93 -5.11 9.24
CA ARG A 62 2.64 -6.03 10.36
C ARG A 62 1.85 -5.32 11.47
N SER A 63 1.08 -6.09 12.24
CA SER A 63 0.44 -5.56 13.46
C SER A 63 1.41 -5.64 14.62
N ASP A 64 1.98 -4.51 15.02
CA ASP A 64 2.97 -4.51 16.10
C ASP A 64 2.37 -4.65 17.51
N VAL A 65 1.05 -4.84 17.67
CA VAL A 65 0.37 -4.72 18.98
C VAL A 65 0.92 -5.72 20.01
N LEU A 66 0.84 -7.02 19.73
CA LEU A 66 1.32 -8.05 20.67
C LEU A 66 2.85 -8.05 20.74
N LEU A 67 3.53 -7.87 19.62
CA LEU A 67 4.98 -7.85 19.56
C LEU A 67 5.55 -6.69 20.39
N ARG A 68 4.93 -5.50 20.36
CA ARG A 68 5.33 -4.36 21.21
C ARG A 68 5.04 -4.60 22.69
N LEU A 69 3.88 -5.20 23.00
CA LEU A 69 3.55 -5.57 24.39
C LEU A 69 4.57 -6.58 24.94
N LEU A 70 4.94 -7.57 24.13
CA LEU A 70 5.94 -8.57 24.47
C LEU A 70 7.33 -7.93 24.55
N ALA A 71 7.71 -7.06 23.62
CA ALA A 71 8.99 -6.36 23.65
C ALA A 71 9.16 -5.48 24.90
N LYS A 72 8.06 -4.91 25.40
CA LYS A 72 8.06 -4.08 26.63
C LYS A 72 8.27 -4.91 27.90
N HIS A 73 7.70 -6.11 27.99
CA HIS A 73 7.76 -6.96 29.20
C HIS A 73 8.85 -8.04 29.15
N SER A 74 9.13 -8.58 27.96
CA SER A 74 10.11 -9.63 27.69
C SER A 74 10.77 -9.42 26.32
N PRO A 75 11.78 -8.53 26.23
CA PRO A 75 12.46 -8.22 24.97
C PRO A 75 13.07 -9.48 24.31
N MET A 76 13.48 -10.43 25.14
CA MET A 76 14.05 -11.70 24.72
C MET A 76 13.04 -12.60 23.98
N SER A 77 11.81 -12.72 24.50
CA SER A 77 10.74 -13.50 23.87
C SER A 77 10.32 -12.85 22.56
N ALA A 78 10.35 -11.52 22.47
CA ALA A 78 10.06 -10.80 21.24
C ALA A 78 11.09 -11.10 20.13
N HIS A 79 12.39 -11.16 20.46
CA HIS A 79 13.40 -11.56 19.48
C HIS A 79 13.23 -13.00 19.00
N LEU A 80 12.94 -13.96 19.89
CA LEU A 80 12.70 -15.34 19.46
C LEU A 80 11.42 -15.49 18.63
N LEU A 81 10.35 -14.78 19.00
CA LEU A 81 9.13 -14.75 18.21
C LEU A 81 9.37 -14.15 16.81
N GLN A 82 10.16 -13.07 16.74
CA GLN A 82 10.56 -12.47 15.46
C GLN A 82 11.44 -13.41 14.63
N SER A 83 12.35 -14.16 15.28
CA SER A 83 13.13 -15.22 14.62
C SER A 83 12.23 -16.29 14.01
N PHE A 84 11.19 -16.70 14.74
CA PHE A 84 10.23 -17.68 14.25
C PHE A 84 9.43 -17.17 13.05
N PHE A 85 8.96 -15.92 13.09
CA PHE A 85 8.26 -15.30 11.95
C PHE A 85 9.13 -15.21 10.70
N TYR A 86 10.42 -14.86 10.84
CA TYR A 86 11.34 -14.85 9.70
C TYR A 86 11.68 -16.25 9.19
N LEU A 87 11.71 -17.26 10.07
CA LEU A 87 11.87 -18.65 9.63
C LEU A 87 10.70 -19.09 8.76
N ILE A 88 9.46 -18.79 9.16
CA ILE A 88 8.29 -19.09 8.31
C ILE A 88 8.37 -18.30 7.00
N GLY A 89 8.74 -17.02 7.04
CA GLY A 89 8.97 -16.22 5.84
C GLY A 89 9.99 -16.85 4.89
N ALA A 90 11.09 -17.40 5.42
CA ALA A 90 12.09 -18.10 4.62
C ALA A 90 11.53 -19.35 3.94
N LEU A 91 10.74 -20.15 4.67
CA LEU A 91 10.11 -21.36 4.15
C LEU A 91 9.06 -21.04 3.07
N VAL A 92 8.26 -20.00 3.27
CA VAL A 92 7.28 -19.53 2.28
C VAL A 92 7.97 -19.04 1.00
N MET A 93 9.04 -18.26 1.12
CA MET A 93 9.79 -17.82 -0.07
C MET A 93 10.45 -19.01 -0.78
N LEU A 94 10.90 -20.02 -0.02
CA LEU A 94 11.47 -21.24 -0.58
C LEU A 94 10.42 -22.10 -1.30
N SER A 95 9.20 -22.17 -0.78
CA SER A 95 8.09 -22.89 -1.44
C SER A 95 7.68 -22.23 -2.76
N ILE A 96 7.89 -20.93 -2.92
CA ILE A 96 7.73 -20.24 -4.21
C ILE A 96 8.94 -20.51 -5.12
N ALA A 97 10.16 -20.47 -4.59
CA ALA A 97 11.39 -20.64 -5.36
C ALA A 97 11.52 -22.03 -6.00
N ILE A 98 11.25 -23.11 -5.27
CA ILE A 98 11.50 -24.48 -5.75
C ILE A 98 10.70 -24.81 -7.02
N PRO A 99 9.37 -24.61 -7.08
CA PRO A 99 8.61 -24.83 -8.32
C PRO A 99 8.99 -23.85 -9.43
N SER A 100 9.42 -22.63 -9.08
CA SER A 100 9.88 -21.64 -10.04
C SER A 100 11.11 -22.11 -10.83
N ILE A 101 11.95 -22.98 -10.27
CA ILE A 101 13.04 -23.64 -11.01
C ILE A 101 12.46 -24.45 -12.17
N ARG A 102 11.45 -25.28 -11.90
CA ARG A 102 10.80 -26.11 -12.92
C ARG A 102 10.13 -25.25 -13.99
N SER A 103 9.45 -24.18 -13.57
CA SER A 103 8.81 -23.23 -14.49
C SER A 103 9.84 -22.52 -15.37
N LEU A 104 10.98 -22.08 -14.83
CA LEU A 104 12.05 -21.48 -15.62
C LEU A 104 12.68 -22.48 -16.59
N THR A 105 12.97 -23.71 -16.13
CA THR A 105 13.51 -24.75 -17.01
C THR A 105 12.56 -25.10 -18.14
N TYR A 106 11.25 -25.15 -17.85
CA TYR A 106 10.22 -25.37 -18.86
C TYR A 106 10.23 -24.23 -19.88
N ALA A 107 10.17 -22.96 -19.42
CA ALA A 107 10.18 -21.80 -20.30
C ALA A 107 11.41 -21.75 -21.22
N LEU A 108 12.58 -22.18 -20.72
CA LEU A 108 13.82 -22.25 -21.50
C LEU A 108 13.84 -23.40 -22.51
N THR A 109 13.25 -24.56 -22.19
CA THR A 109 13.28 -25.74 -23.08
C THR A 109 12.19 -25.71 -24.13
N THR A 110 11.02 -25.15 -23.81
CA THR A 110 9.87 -25.07 -24.74
C THR A 110 9.83 -23.75 -25.52
N ASN A 111 10.75 -22.82 -25.27
CA ASN A 111 10.69 -21.44 -25.77
C ASN A 111 9.35 -20.77 -25.47
N GLU A 112 8.86 -20.95 -24.23
CA GLU A 112 7.58 -20.40 -23.80
C GLU A 112 7.58 -18.87 -23.94
N PHE A 113 6.55 -18.34 -24.58
CA PHE A 113 6.40 -16.91 -24.85
C PHE A 113 5.04 -16.40 -24.36
N LEU A 114 5.00 -15.10 -24.10
CA LEU A 114 3.79 -14.34 -23.82
C LEU A 114 3.42 -13.52 -25.05
N GLY A 115 2.12 -13.44 -25.37
CA GLY A 115 1.59 -12.66 -26.49
C GLY A 115 0.96 -13.53 -27.57
N VAL A 116 0.60 -12.91 -28.70
CA VAL A 116 -0.08 -13.55 -29.83
C VAL A 116 0.90 -13.75 -30.98
N GLU A 117 1.05 -15.00 -31.44
CA GLU A 117 1.89 -15.32 -32.60
C GLU A 117 1.45 -14.52 -33.84
N GLY A 118 2.41 -13.87 -34.49
CA GLY A 118 2.16 -13.01 -35.66
C GLY A 118 1.91 -11.54 -35.33
N GLU A 119 1.64 -11.19 -34.06
CA GLU A 119 1.52 -9.79 -33.63
C GLU A 119 2.69 -9.32 -32.78
N PHE A 120 2.85 -9.92 -31.60
CA PHE A 120 3.96 -9.66 -30.68
C PHE A 120 4.10 -10.84 -29.73
N THR A 121 5.32 -11.33 -29.58
CA THR A 121 5.65 -12.40 -28.64
C THR A 121 6.94 -12.08 -27.92
N ILE A 122 6.99 -12.31 -26.63
CA ILE A 122 8.18 -12.09 -25.80
C ILE A 122 8.47 -13.33 -24.96
N PRO A 123 9.72 -13.80 -24.89
CA PRO A 123 10.04 -14.97 -24.07
C PRO A 123 9.73 -14.72 -22.59
N LEU A 124 9.18 -15.72 -21.91
CA LEU A 124 8.79 -15.64 -20.49
C LEU A 124 9.94 -15.89 -19.51
N TRP A 125 11.04 -16.51 -19.97
CA TRP A 125 12.17 -16.86 -19.12
C TRP A 125 12.74 -15.68 -18.30
N PRO A 126 12.80 -14.41 -18.78
CA PRO A 126 13.32 -13.31 -17.98
C PRO A 126 12.47 -13.07 -16.73
N SER A 127 11.14 -13.02 -16.85
CA SER A 127 10.23 -12.85 -15.70
C SER A 127 10.38 -14.01 -14.71
N LYS A 128 10.34 -15.26 -15.21
CA LYS A 128 10.53 -16.46 -14.38
C LYS A 128 11.86 -16.46 -13.65
N SER A 129 12.93 -15.99 -14.29
CA SER A 129 14.26 -15.88 -13.69
C SER A 129 14.29 -14.84 -12.56
N VAL A 130 13.62 -13.70 -12.73
CA VAL A 130 13.49 -12.66 -11.71
C VAL A 130 12.73 -13.17 -10.50
N ILE A 131 11.63 -13.89 -10.71
CA ILE A 131 10.83 -14.49 -9.63
C ILE A 131 11.63 -15.52 -8.86
N LEU A 132 12.36 -16.40 -9.56
CA LEU A 132 13.23 -17.40 -8.95
C LEU A 132 14.36 -16.75 -8.13
N VAL A 133 15.11 -15.82 -8.72
CA VAL A 133 16.23 -15.15 -8.03
C VAL A 133 15.71 -14.30 -6.87
N GLY A 134 14.63 -13.55 -7.07
CA GLY A 134 14.01 -12.71 -6.05
C GLY A 134 13.49 -13.51 -4.85
N SER A 135 12.81 -14.63 -5.09
CA SER A 135 12.31 -15.51 -4.02
C SER A 135 13.46 -16.20 -3.27
N LEU A 136 14.52 -16.65 -3.96
CA LEU A 136 15.72 -17.20 -3.31
C LEU A 136 16.44 -16.17 -2.44
N LEU A 137 16.63 -14.95 -2.94
CA LEU A 137 17.27 -13.86 -2.18
C LEU A 137 16.44 -13.48 -0.96
N LEU A 138 15.11 -13.35 -1.10
CA LEU A 138 14.23 -13.09 0.04
C LEU A 138 14.24 -14.24 1.04
N SER A 139 14.25 -15.49 0.58
CA SER A 139 14.38 -16.65 1.47
C SER A 139 15.68 -16.58 2.28
N ALA A 140 16.81 -16.26 1.63
CA ALA A 140 18.10 -16.09 2.29
C ALA A 140 18.11 -14.90 3.28
N LEU A 141 17.50 -13.76 2.92
CA LEU A 141 17.36 -12.60 3.81
C LEU A 141 16.51 -12.94 5.04
N CYS A 142 15.39 -13.62 4.86
CA CYS A 142 14.54 -14.13 5.93
C CYS A 142 15.32 -15.11 6.84
N ALA A 143 16.04 -16.06 6.26
CA ALA A 143 16.84 -17.01 7.02
C ALA A 143 17.95 -16.30 7.84
N ASN A 144 18.63 -15.32 7.24
CA ASN A 144 19.62 -14.53 7.93
C ASN A 144 19.00 -13.67 9.05
N GLY A 145 17.83 -13.07 8.81
CA GLY A 145 17.05 -12.35 9.82
C GLY A 145 16.67 -13.25 11.01
N ALA A 146 16.22 -14.47 10.73
CA ALA A 146 15.94 -15.47 11.76
C ALA A 146 17.20 -15.78 12.58
N ILE A 147 18.33 -16.07 11.92
CA ILE A 147 19.60 -16.36 12.60
C ILE A 147 20.08 -15.16 13.43
N ALA A 148 19.96 -13.93 12.93
CA ALA A 148 20.36 -12.73 13.65
C ALA A 148 19.58 -12.57 14.97
N HIS A 149 18.26 -12.75 14.93
CA HIS A 149 17.41 -12.68 16.11
C HIS A 149 17.60 -13.87 17.07
N ALA A 150 17.89 -15.05 16.55
CA ALA A 150 18.29 -16.20 17.37
C ALA A 150 19.64 -15.97 18.07
N ARG A 151 20.61 -15.33 17.39
CA ARG A 151 21.92 -14.99 17.98
C ARG A 151 21.82 -13.90 19.04
N SER A 152 20.96 -12.89 18.86
CA SER A 152 20.72 -11.89 19.91
C SER A 152 20.15 -12.53 21.18
N PHE A 153 19.35 -13.60 21.03
CA PHE A 153 18.89 -14.39 22.16
C PHE A 153 20.01 -15.18 22.85
N VAL A 154 20.96 -15.75 22.10
CA VAL A 154 22.07 -16.52 22.70
C VAL A 154 23.03 -15.62 23.47
N ARG A 155 23.26 -14.38 22.98
CA ARG A 155 24.24 -13.43 23.53
C ARG A 155 23.76 -12.60 24.72
N ALA A 156 22.46 -12.57 25.03
CA ALA A 156 22.00 -11.76 26.16
C ALA A 156 22.45 -12.36 27.51
N PRO A 157 22.83 -11.54 28.51
CA PRO A 157 23.28 -12.01 29.82
C PRO A 157 22.27 -12.93 30.49
N PHE A 158 22.75 -13.97 31.17
CA PHE A 158 21.91 -14.90 31.93
C PHE A 158 21.43 -14.24 33.23
N GLU A 159 20.26 -13.61 33.20
CA GLU A 159 19.50 -13.25 34.40
C GLU A 159 18.37 -14.26 34.68
N SER A 160 17.92 -14.33 35.94
CA SER A 160 16.83 -15.23 36.39
C SER A 160 15.52 -15.05 35.61
N GLU A 161 15.32 -13.87 35.00
CA GLU A 161 14.25 -13.52 34.08
C GLU A 161 14.18 -14.46 32.84
N ARG A 162 15.30 -15.07 32.43
CA ARG A 162 15.39 -15.89 31.20
C ARG A 162 14.49 -17.12 31.24
N LYS A 163 14.34 -17.79 32.38
CA LYS A 163 13.45 -18.96 32.52
C LYS A 163 11.98 -18.58 32.37
N ARG A 164 11.55 -17.48 32.98
CA ARG A 164 10.17 -16.96 32.87
C ARG A 164 9.84 -16.56 31.43
N GLN A 165 10.79 -15.89 30.76
CA GLN A 165 10.63 -15.46 29.37
C GLN A 165 10.64 -16.63 28.37
N LEU A 166 11.42 -17.68 28.63
CA LEU A 166 11.35 -18.95 27.88
C LEU A 166 9.99 -19.62 28.04
N MET A 167 9.45 -19.69 29.25
CA MET A 167 8.14 -20.31 29.50
C MET A 167 7.01 -19.58 28.78
N ILE A 168 7.01 -18.24 28.78
CA ILE A 168 6.03 -17.44 28.03
C ILE A 168 6.11 -17.73 26.53
N LEU A 169 7.33 -17.82 25.98
CA LEU A 169 7.53 -18.15 24.57
C LEU A 169 7.11 -19.59 24.23
N ILE A 170 7.48 -20.57 25.05
CA ILE A 170 7.09 -21.97 24.86
C ILE A 170 5.57 -22.09 24.94
N GLY A 171 4.92 -21.37 25.85
CA GLY A 171 3.45 -21.29 25.91
C GLY A 171 2.86 -20.70 24.63
N PHE A 172 3.47 -19.66 24.07
CA PHE A 172 3.01 -19.02 22.85
C PHE A 172 3.21 -19.89 21.60
N ILE A 173 4.42 -20.42 21.38
CA ILE A 173 4.73 -21.34 20.28
C ILE A 173 3.91 -22.63 20.43
N GLY A 174 3.82 -23.16 21.65
CA GLY A 174 2.98 -24.31 21.97
C GLY A 174 1.51 -24.05 21.68
N GLY A 175 1.00 -22.84 21.97
CA GLY A 175 -0.34 -22.42 21.59
C GLY A 175 -0.54 -22.37 20.07
N MET A 176 0.42 -21.81 19.33
CA MET A 176 0.38 -21.82 17.86
C MET A 176 0.42 -23.23 17.28
N ILE A 177 1.28 -24.10 17.82
CA ILE A 177 1.36 -25.50 17.41
C ILE A 177 0.05 -26.22 17.76
N LEU A 178 -0.52 -25.99 18.95
CA LEU A 178 -1.81 -26.57 19.35
C LEU A 178 -2.92 -26.15 18.39
N VAL A 179 -3.01 -24.86 18.05
CA VAL A 179 -3.98 -24.36 17.07
C VAL A 179 -3.76 -25.04 15.73
N THR A 180 -2.51 -25.15 15.27
CA THR A 180 -2.17 -25.82 14.01
C THR A 180 -2.50 -27.32 14.04
N SER A 181 -2.27 -28.00 15.16
CA SER A 181 -2.61 -29.41 15.38
C SER A 181 -4.12 -29.64 15.43
N ILE A 182 -4.87 -28.71 16.04
CA ILE A 182 -6.34 -28.72 15.98
C ILE A 182 -6.78 -28.59 14.53
N VAL A 183 -6.22 -27.65 13.77
CA VAL A 183 -6.52 -27.46 12.33
C VAL A 183 -6.21 -28.76 11.55
N LEU A 184 -5.09 -29.40 11.84
CA LEU A 184 -4.67 -30.68 11.24
C LEU A 184 -5.61 -31.85 11.55
N SER A 185 -6.32 -31.82 12.68
CA SER A 185 -7.26 -32.87 13.10
C SER A 185 -8.68 -32.73 12.52
N LEU A 186 -8.95 -31.67 11.74
CA LEU A 186 -10.27 -31.44 11.18
C LEU A 186 -10.43 -32.16 9.84
N ASP A 187 -11.45 -33.03 9.74
CA ASP A 187 -11.75 -33.75 8.48
C ASP A 187 -12.65 -32.95 7.53
N SER A 188 -13.42 -31.99 8.04
CA SER A 188 -14.34 -31.19 7.22
C SER A 188 -13.61 -30.04 6.53
N ARG A 189 -13.73 -29.97 5.19
CA ARG A 189 -13.15 -28.88 4.37
C ARG A 189 -13.57 -27.49 4.84
N ALA A 190 -14.84 -27.34 5.25
CA ALA A 190 -15.34 -26.07 5.78
C ALA A 190 -14.69 -25.73 7.14
N ALA A 191 -14.47 -26.74 7.99
CA ALA A 191 -13.80 -26.56 9.27
C ALA A 191 -12.31 -26.19 9.09
N ILE A 192 -11.62 -26.84 8.15
CA ILE A 192 -10.23 -26.49 7.77
C ILE A 192 -10.17 -25.03 7.26
N GLY A 193 -11.10 -24.63 6.39
CA GLY A 193 -11.19 -23.26 5.90
C GLY A 193 -11.39 -22.23 7.02
N LEU A 194 -12.34 -22.47 7.92
CA LEU A 194 -12.56 -21.59 9.06
C LEU A 194 -11.33 -21.54 10.00
N ALA A 195 -10.73 -22.69 10.29
CA ALA A 195 -9.60 -22.79 11.21
C ALA A 195 -8.33 -22.12 10.65
N THR A 196 -8.10 -22.20 9.34
CA THR A 196 -6.98 -21.51 8.67
C THR A 196 -7.18 -20.00 8.60
N ILE A 197 -8.42 -19.51 8.46
CA ILE A 197 -8.75 -18.09 8.60
C ILE A 197 -8.49 -17.61 10.04
N ILE A 198 -8.91 -18.37 11.05
CA ILE A 198 -8.63 -18.05 12.45
C ILE A 198 -7.11 -18.00 12.71
N LEU A 199 -6.37 -18.98 12.18
CA LEU A 199 -4.91 -19.03 12.26
C LEU A 199 -4.25 -17.81 11.59
N LEU A 200 -4.74 -17.38 10.43
CA LEU A 200 -4.28 -16.16 9.75
C LEU A 200 -4.40 -14.94 10.67
N PHE A 201 -5.57 -14.72 11.28
CA PHE A 201 -5.76 -13.59 12.19
C PHE A 201 -4.83 -13.69 13.39
N ILE A 202 -4.66 -14.87 14.00
CA ILE A 202 -3.71 -15.09 15.09
C ILE A 202 -2.29 -14.71 14.65
N MET A 203 -1.83 -15.16 13.48
CA MET A 203 -0.51 -14.80 12.95
C MET A 203 -0.34 -13.30 12.76
N ILE A 204 -1.34 -12.62 12.20
CA ILE A 204 -1.30 -11.15 12.01
C ILE A 204 -1.24 -10.44 13.37
N TYR A 205 -2.14 -10.75 14.31
CA TYR A 205 -2.22 -10.09 15.62
C TYR A 205 -0.95 -10.27 16.46
N THR A 206 -0.21 -11.35 16.22
CA THR A 206 0.99 -11.70 16.97
C THR A 206 2.24 -10.99 16.45
N GLY A 207 2.12 -10.29 15.32
CA GLY A 207 3.15 -9.42 14.75
C GLY A 207 3.90 -10.01 13.57
N MET A 208 3.41 -11.10 13.00
CA MET A 208 3.94 -11.63 11.76
C MET A 208 3.67 -10.65 10.60
N PRO A 209 4.63 -10.46 9.69
CA PRO A 209 4.37 -9.74 8.44
C PRO A 209 3.18 -10.34 7.67
N VAL A 210 2.26 -9.48 7.25
CA VAL A 210 0.97 -9.89 6.66
C VAL A 210 1.16 -10.80 5.45
N ALA A 211 2.14 -10.51 4.58
CA ALA A 211 2.44 -11.33 3.41
C ALA A 211 2.83 -12.78 3.78
N PHE A 212 3.63 -12.96 4.82
CA PHE A 212 4.02 -14.30 5.28
C PHE A 212 2.86 -15.01 5.96
N ALA A 213 2.05 -14.29 6.75
CA ALA A 213 0.87 -14.85 7.40
C ALA A 213 -0.13 -15.37 6.36
N LEU A 214 -0.45 -14.57 5.33
CA LEU A 214 -1.34 -14.95 4.23
C LEU A 214 -0.83 -16.17 3.45
N ALA A 215 0.42 -16.13 3.01
CA ALA A 215 0.99 -17.21 2.19
C ALA A 215 1.15 -18.52 2.99
N SER A 216 1.53 -18.45 4.27
CA SER A 216 1.65 -19.64 5.11
C SER A 216 0.28 -20.21 5.49
N SER A 217 -0.72 -19.38 5.83
CA SER A 217 -2.08 -19.86 6.12
C SER A 217 -2.77 -20.44 4.88
N ALA A 218 -2.61 -19.79 3.72
CA ALA A 218 -3.13 -20.29 2.44
C ALA A 218 -2.45 -21.60 2.05
N GLY A 219 -1.13 -21.67 2.17
CA GLY A 219 -0.36 -22.89 1.91
C GLY A 219 -0.79 -24.06 2.82
N LEU A 220 -0.95 -23.82 4.12
CA LEU A 220 -1.46 -24.83 5.05
C LEU A 220 -2.88 -25.25 4.69
N GLY A 221 -3.79 -24.31 4.41
CA GLY A 221 -5.17 -24.62 4.03
C GLY A 221 -5.26 -25.46 2.76
N ILE A 222 -4.50 -25.11 1.72
CA ILE A 222 -4.47 -25.89 0.47
C ILE A 222 -3.89 -27.28 0.73
N ALA A 223 -2.81 -27.39 1.51
CA ALA A 223 -2.19 -28.68 1.82
C ALA A 223 -3.16 -29.62 2.54
N LEU A 224 -3.95 -29.10 3.48
CA LEU A 224 -4.93 -29.88 4.23
C LEU A 224 -6.15 -30.26 3.39
N ILE A 225 -6.68 -29.34 2.58
CA ILE A 225 -7.86 -29.61 1.74
C ILE A 225 -7.51 -30.60 0.62
N LYS A 226 -6.30 -30.50 0.04
CA LYS A 226 -5.84 -31.36 -1.04
C LYS A 226 -5.16 -32.64 -0.56
N GLY A 227 -4.75 -32.70 0.71
CA GLY A 227 -4.00 -33.83 1.28
C GLY A 227 -2.57 -33.96 0.73
N ASP A 228 -2.07 -32.94 0.02
CA ASP A 228 -0.77 -33.00 -0.65
C ASP A 228 -0.04 -31.65 -0.52
N ILE A 229 1.10 -31.68 0.15
CA ILE A 229 1.97 -30.52 0.37
C ILE A 229 2.61 -30.07 -0.96
N GLY A 230 2.93 -30.99 -1.86
CA GLY A 230 3.45 -30.69 -3.19
C GLY A 230 2.45 -29.90 -4.05
N ILE A 231 1.16 -30.26 -4.00
CA ILE A 231 0.10 -29.49 -4.67
C ILE A 231 0.01 -28.08 -4.08
N SER A 232 0.08 -27.96 -2.75
CA SER A 232 0.07 -26.65 -2.09
C SER A 232 1.24 -25.77 -2.52
N ILE A 233 2.46 -26.30 -2.46
CA ILE A 233 3.68 -25.62 -2.87
C ILE A 233 3.59 -25.19 -4.35
N GLY A 234 3.16 -26.07 -5.25
CA GLY A 234 2.98 -25.75 -6.67
C GLY A 234 1.91 -24.66 -6.90
N THR A 235 0.80 -24.73 -6.18
CA THR A 235 -0.28 -23.72 -6.27
C THR A 235 0.17 -22.37 -5.76
N LEU A 236 0.88 -22.31 -4.63
CA LEU A 236 1.42 -21.05 -4.10
C LEU A 236 2.39 -20.39 -5.09
N ALA A 237 3.27 -21.16 -5.72
CA ALA A 237 4.19 -20.64 -6.72
C ALA A 237 3.45 -20.13 -7.97
N LEU A 238 2.46 -20.88 -8.45
CA LEU A 238 1.63 -20.49 -9.60
C LEU A 238 0.87 -19.18 -9.34
N VAL A 239 0.21 -19.08 -8.18
CA VAL A 239 -0.56 -17.88 -7.81
C VAL A 239 0.37 -16.68 -7.61
N ALA A 240 1.52 -16.87 -6.95
CA ALA A 240 2.48 -15.78 -6.74
C ALA A 240 3.02 -15.24 -8.07
N ASP A 241 3.34 -16.12 -9.03
CA ASP A 241 3.80 -15.75 -10.36
C ASP A 241 2.71 -15.05 -11.20
N GLY A 242 1.50 -15.60 -11.20
CA GLY A 242 0.35 -15.05 -11.92
C GLY A 242 -0.02 -13.66 -11.40
N SER A 243 -0.26 -13.53 -10.09
CA SER A 243 -0.72 -12.28 -9.49
C SER A 243 0.30 -11.15 -9.66
N ILE A 244 1.59 -11.39 -9.43
CA ILE A 244 2.61 -10.33 -9.56
C ILE A 244 2.81 -9.91 -11.02
N SER A 245 2.55 -10.79 -11.98
CA SER A 245 2.71 -10.49 -13.40
C SER A 245 1.46 -9.85 -14.03
N GLU A 246 0.38 -9.67 -13.28
CA GLU A 246 -0.82 -9.02 -13.81
C GLU A 246 -0.59 -7.53 -14.11
N TYR A 247 -1.03 -7.09 -15.28
CA TYR A 247 -0.94 -5.70 -15.74
C TYR A 247 -1.50 -4.69 -14.73
N VAL A 248 -2.56 -5.07 -14.00
CA VAL A 248 -3.23 -4.19 -13.04
C VAL A 248 -2.34 -3.87 -11.82
N PHE A 249 -1.37 -4.73 -11.48
CA PHE A 249 -0.42 -4.44 -10.40
C PHE A 249 0.50 -3.26 -10.72
N ALA A 250 0.71 -2.92 -11.99
CA ALA A 250 1.48 -1.74 -12.38
C ALA A 250 0.80 -0.44 -11.96
N ALA A 251 -0.52 -0.43 -11.73
CA ALA A 251 -1.23 0.77 -11.28
C ALA A 251 -0.67 1.30 -9.94
N VAL A 252 -0.32 0.40 -9.02
CA VAL A 252 0.17 0.76 -7.66
C VAL A 252 1.42 1.67 -7.73
N PRO A 253 2.56 1.27 -8.33
CA PRO A 253 3.73 2.13 -8.40
C PRO A 253 3.52 3.39 -9.26
N LEU A 254 2.68 3.34 -10.30
CA LEU A 254 2.38 4.49 -11.16
C LEU A 254 1.62 5.58 -10.40
N PHE A 255 0.55 5.23 -9.68
CA PHE A 255 -0.18 6.18 -8.83
C PHE A 255 0.67 6.71 -7.67
N VAL A 256 1.57 5.89 -7.11
CA VAL A 256 2.54 6.36 -6.11
C VAL A 256 3.46 7.41 -6.71
N LEU A 257 4.01 7.17 -7.90
CA LEU A 257 4.87 8.13 -8.58
C LEU A 257 4.10 9.42 -8.92
N MET A 258 2.89 9.32 -9.44
CA MET A 258 2.01 10.46 -9.72
C MET A 258 1.80 11.31 -8.46
N GLY A 259 1.43 10.69 -7.34
CA GLY A 259 1.25 11.38 -6.05
C GLY A 259 2.52 12.06 -5.55
N LEU A 260 3.69 11.45 -5.75
CA LEU A 260 4.99 12.05 -5.41
C LEU A 260 5.33 13.25 -6.29
N VAL A 261 5.10 13.18 -7.61
CA VAL A 261 5.32 14.28 -8.55
C VAL A 261 4.42 15.47 -8.20
N VAL A 262 3.13 15.22 -7.97
CA VAL A 262 2.16 16.23 -7.53
C VAL A 262 2.57 16.87 -6.20
N GLY A 263 3.10 16.08 -5.27
CA GLY A 263 3.60 16.55 -4.00
C GLY A 263 4.79 17.51 -4.11
N VAL A 264 5.63 17.36 -5.13
CA VAL A 264 6.78 18.25 -5.41
C VAL A 264 6.38 19.49 -6.21
N ALA A 265 5.33 19.42 -7.02
CA ALA A 265 4.86 20.50 -7.88
C ALA A 265 4.08 21.63 -7.17
N ASP A 266 4.21 21.76 -5.84
CA ASP A 266 3.50 22.74 -4.98
C ASP A 266 1.95 22.74 -5.09
N ILE A 267 1.36 21.72 -5.74
CA ILE A 267 -0.09 21.60 -5.97
C ILE A 267 -0.90 21.60 -4.65
N GLY A 268 -0.33 21.08 -3.57
CA GLY A 268 -0.97 21.12 -2.24
C GLY A 268 -1.11 22.54 -1.70
N ARG A 269 -0.10 23.39 -1.90
CA ARG A 269 -0.13 24.81 -1.51
C ARG A 269 -1.12 25.58 -2.36
N ASP A 270 -1.12 25.32 -3.66
CA ASP A 270 -2.06 25.93 -4.60
C ASP A 270 -3.51 25.55 -4.32
N SER A 271 -3.77 24.28 -4.01
CA SER A 271 -5.09 23.79 -3.58
C SER A 271 -5.56 24.51 -2.31
N LEU A 272 -4.69 24.68 -1.31
CA LEU A 272 -5.02 25.39 -0.08
C LEU A 272 -5.36 26.85 -0.33
N GLN A 273 -4.57 27.56 -1.14
CA GLN A 273 -4.82 28.96 -1.47
C GLN A 273 -6.11 29.15 -2.27
N ALA A 274 -6.37 28.25 -3.22
CA ALA A 274 -7.58 28.24 -4.02
C ALA A 274 -8.85 28.03 -3.17
N THR A 275 -8.87 27.02 -2.31
CA THR A 275 -10.04 26.76 -1.45
C THR A 275 -10.21 27.84 -0.38
N HIS A 276 -9.11 28.38 0.16
CA HIS A 276 -9.15 29.51 1.08
C HIS A 276 -9.86 30.71 0.44
N TRP A 277 -9.48 31.04 -0.79
CA TRP A 277 -10.13 32.13 -1.54
C TRP A 277 -11.61 31.84 -1.80
N LEU A 278 -11.97 30.61 -2.20
CA LEU A 278 -13.35 30.23 -2.50
C LEU A 278 -14.25 30.29 -1.25
N LEU A 279 -13.71 29.88 -0.10
CA LEU A 279 -14.45 29.74 1.16
C LEU A 279 -14.24 30.92 2.12
N ARG A 280 -13.64 32.02 1.66
CA ARG A 280 -13.34 33.20 2.49
C ARG A 280 -14.57 33.83 3.16
N ARG A 281 -15.76 33.66 2.57
CA ARG A 281 -17.03 34.18 3.10
C ARG A 281 -17.70 33.24 4.11
N VAL A 282 -17.18 32.03 4.30
CA VAL A 282 -17.74 31.01 5.20
C VAL A 282 -17.22 31.23 6.62
N LYS A 283 -18.10 31.09 7.62
CA LYS A 283 -17.68 31.14 9.04
C LYS A 283 -16.73 29.98 9.33
N GLY A 284 -15.54 30.29 9.85
CA GLY A 284 -14.47 29.30 10.00
C GLY A 284 -13.79 28.95 8.69
N GLY A 285 -13.83 29.86 7.70
CA GLY A 285 -13.42 29.65 6.32
C GLY A 285 -12.06 28.98 6.17
N ILE A 286 -11.05 29.34 6.97
CA ILE A 286 -9.72 28.71 6.91
C ILE A 286 -9.73 27.21 7.29
N GLY A 287 -10.52 26.82 8.29
CA GLY A 287 -10.64 25.42 8.69
C GLY A 287 -11.43 24.61 7.68
N VAL A 288 -12.55 25.14 7.18
CA VAL A 288 -13.35 24.49 6.13
C VAL A 288 -12.55 24.40 4.82
N ALA A 289 -11.77 25.43 4.50
CA ALA A 289 -10.92 25.44 3.34
C ALA A 289 -9.74 24.48 3.45
N THR A 290 -9.22 24.23 4.64
CA THR A 290 -8.26 23.15 4.89
C THR A 290 -8.88 21.77 4.58
N VAL A 291 -10.13 21.53 5.03
CA VAL A 291 -10.85 20.28 4.71
C VAL A 291 -11.02 20.14 3.19
N ALA A 292 -11.51 21.19 2.53
CA ALA A 292 -11.73 21.21 1.10
C ALA A 292 -10.43 21.04 0.31
N ALA A 293 -9.34 21.68 0.74
CA ALA A 293 -8.03 21.55 0.09
C ALA A 293 -7.50 20.13 0.21
N ASN A 294 -7.63 19.50 1.38
CA ASN A 294 -7.28 18.10 1.57
C ASN A 294 -8.18 17.18 0.74
N ALA A 295 -9.46 17.47 0.58
CA ALA A 295 -10.36 16.69 -0.27
C ALA A 295 -9.97 16.77 -1.76
N VAL A 296 -9.64 17.96 -2.23
CA VAL A 296 -9.17 18.21 -3.61
C VAL A 296 -7.81 17.55 -3.85
N PHE A 297 -6.87 17.73 -2.93
CA PHE A 297 -5.55 17.10 -3.00
C PHE A 297 -5.61 15.57 -2.87
N ALA A 298 -6.56 15.06 -2.08
CA ALA A 298 -6.86 13.64 -1.97
C ALA A 298 -7.30 13.06 -3.32
N ALA A 299 -8.20 13.77 -4.02
CA ALA A 299 -8.64 13.44 -5.37
C ALA A 299 -7.54 13.53 -6.44
N ILE A 300 -6.31 13.86 -6.07
CA ILE A 300 -5.17 13.82 -6.98
C ILE A 300 -4.20 12.74 -6.51
N THR A 301 -3.77 12.83 -5.25
CA THR A 301 -2.63 12.04 -4.77
C THR A 301 -2.99 10.64 -4.31
N GLY A 302 -4.23 10.40 -3.87
CA GLY A 302 -4.65 9.09 -3.38
C GLY A 302 -3.88 8.55 -2.17
N ILE A 303 -3.07 9.38 -1.49
CA ILE A 303 -2.12 8.98 -0.43
C ILE A 303 -2.22 9.92 0.77
N SER A 304 -2.80 9.43 1.87
CA SER A 304 -2.95 10.20 3.11
C SER A 304 -1.64 10.60 3.78
N ILE A 305 -0.59 9.79 3.67
CA ILE A 305 0.70 10.08 4.31
C ILE A 305 1.35 11.32 3.69
N ALA A 306 1.30 11.42 2.36
CA ALA A 306 1.80 12.58 1.61
C ALA A 306 0.98 13.84 1.94
N SER A 307 -0.36 13.72 1.92
CA SER A 307 -1.27 14.80 2.34
C SER A 307 -0.94 15.30 3.75
N ALA A 308 -0.84 14.40 4.74
CA ALA A 308 -0.53 14.79 6.12
C ALA A 308 0.82 15.49 6.24
N ALA A 309 1.86 15.00 5.56
CA ALA A 309 3.20 15.59 5.61
C ALA A 309 3.24 17.02 5.02
N ILE A 310 2.55 17.23 3.90
CA ILE A 310 2.51 18.53 3.20
C ILE A 310 1.64 19.51 4.00
N PHE A 311 0.38 19.14 4.26
CA PHE A 311 -0.59 20.03 4.91
C PHE A 311 -0.24 20.35 6.36
N SER A 312 0.50 19.48 7.06
CA SER A 312 1.00 19.82 8.40
C SER A 312 1.94 21.02 8.37
N ARG A 313 2.67 21.23 7.27
CA ARG A 313 3.60 22.36 7.11
C ARG A 313 2.92 23.60 6.56
N ILE A 314 1.97 23.45 5.64
CA ILE A 314 1.35 24.59 4.93
C ILE A 314 0.04 25.08 5.53
N ALA A 315 -0.71 24.24 6.27
CA ALA A 315 -2.04 24.58 6.78
C ALA A 315 -2.08 24.81 8.30
N VAL A 316 -1.23 24.12 9.08
CA VAL A 316 -1.19 24.28 10.55
C VAL A 316 -0.78 25.69 10.99
N PRO A 317 0.29 26.32 10.45
CA PRO A 317 0.66 27.67 10.89
C PRO A 317 -0.46 28.70 10.63
N PRO A 318 -1.07 28.77 9.43
CA PRO A 318 -2.20 29.67 9.18
C PRO A 318 -3.42 29.42 10.09
N LEU A 319 -3.72 28.15 10.41
CA LEU A 319 -4.80 27.82 11.35
C LEU A 319 -4.52 28.40 12.75
N ILE A 320 -3.29 28.29 13.23
CA ILE A 320 -2.89 28.83 14.54
C ILE A 320 -2.97 30.37 14.54
N GLU A 321 -2.53 31.01 13.45
CA GLU A 321 -2.68 32.46 13.27
C GLU A 321 -4.15 32.92 13.29
N HIS A 322 -5.06 32.06 12.84
CA HIS A 322 -6.51 32.27 12.92
C HIS A 322 -7.15 31.76 14.21
N GLU A 323 -6.36 31.71 15.30
CA GLU A 323 -6.81 31.41 16.66
C GLU A 323 -7.35 29.98 16.86
N PHE A 324 -7.06 29.05 15.95
CA PHE A 324 -7.26 27.63 16.21
C PHE A 324 -6.20 27.14 17.19
N ARG A 325 -6.63 26.37 18.20
CA ARG A 325 -5.72 25.77 19.16
C ARG A 325 -4.80 24.77 18.44
N PRO A 326 -3.49 24.70 18.77
CA PRO A 326 -2.54 23.82 18.09
C PRO A 326 -2.97 22.36 18.01
N ARG A 327 -3.55 21.82 19.09
CA ARG A 327 -4.06 20.44 19.12
C ARG A 327 -5.20 20.21 18.11
N PHE A 328 -6.11 21.18 17.98
CA PHE A 328 -7.20 21.10 17.03
C PHE A 328 -6.70 21.28 15.59
N ALA A 329 -5.80 22.23 15.34
CA ALA A 329 -5.23 22.46 14.02
C ALA A 329 -4.50 21.20 13.48
N VAL A 330 -3.64 20.59 14.31
CA VAL A 330 -2.96 19.33 13.95
C VAL A 330 -3.95 18.18 13.79
N GLY A 331 -4.93 18.06 14.69
CA GLY A 331 -5.97 17.03 14.60
C GLY A 331 -6.84 17.16 13.34
N LEU A 332 -7.18 18.39 12.95
CA LEU A 332 -7.94 18.68 11.74
C LEU A 332 -7.15 18.26 10.49
N VAL A 333 -5.89 18.67 10.39
CA VAL A 333 -5.04 18.31 9.25
C VAL A 333 -4.80 16.80 9.19
N ALA A 334 -4.43 16.17 10.31
CA ALA A 334 -4.20 14.73 10.36
C ALA A 334 -5.47 13.92 10.07
N GLY A 335 -6.62 14.33 10.60
CA GLY A 335 -7.90 13.67 10.37
C GLY A 335 -8.39 13.80 8.94
N THR A 336 -8.34 15.01 8.37
CA THR A 336 -8.78 15.27 6.99
C THR A 336 -7.85 14.64 5.95
N SER A 337 -6.59 14.35 6.29
CA SER A 337 -5.67 13.62 5.40
C SER A 337 -6.17 12.22 5.06
N VAL A 338 -7.04 11.62 5.91
CA VAL A 338 -7.67 10.31 5.63
C VAL A 338 -8.55 10.35 4.37
N LEU A 339 -9.05 11.53 3.98
CA LEU A 339 -9.75 11.71 2.70
C LEU A 339 -8.89 11.26 1.52
N GLY A 340 -7.56 11.38 1.61
CA GLY A 340 -6.58 10.87 0.65
C GLY A 340 -6.72 9.38 0.34
N MET A 341 -7.16 8.58 1.29
CA MET A 341 -7.38 7.14 1.09
C MET A 341 -8.78 6.82 0.57
N LEU A 342 -9.73 7.76 0.59
CA LEU A 342 -11.14 7.50 0.30
C LEU A 342 -11.64 8.18 -0.99
N ILE A 343 -11.18 9.40 -1.27
CA ILE A 343 -11.59 10.14 -2.48
C ILE A 343 -10.76 9.65 -3.68
N PRO A 344 -11.38 9.20 -4.77
CA PRO A 344 -10.66 8.68 -5.95
C PRO A 344 -9.87 9.75 -6.73
N PRO A 345 -8.77 9.35 -7.43
CA PRO A 345 -8.09 8.06 -7.38
C PRO A 345 -7.43 7.82 -6.01
N SER A 346 -7.54 6.59 -5.49
CA SER A 346 -6.98 6.20 -4.19
C SER A 346 -6.14 4.93 -4.30
N LEU A 347 -4.92 4.98 -3.77
CA LEU A 347 -4.02 3.84 -3.72
C LEU A 347 -4.60 2.70 -2.86
N LEU A 348 -5.26 3.04 -1.75
CA LEU A 348 -5.88 2.05 -0.86
C LEU A 348 -6.98 1.28 -1.60
N LEU A 349 -7.80 2.01 -2.37
CA LEU A 349 -8.88 1.43 -3.17
C LEU A 349 -8.33 0.54 -4.30
N ILE A 350 -7.23 0.93 -4.93
CA ILE A 350 -6.54 0.07 -5.93
C ILE A 350 -6.06 -1.23 -5.28
N VAL A 351 -5.34 -1.13 -4.16
CA VAL A 351 -4.83 -2.31 -3.45
C VAL A 351 -5.97 -3.19 -2.95
N TYR A 352 -7.05 -2.60 -2.44
CA TYR A 352 -8.25 -3.34 -2.06
C TYR A 352 -8.90 -4.03 -3.27
N GLY A 353 -9.05 -3.34 -4.40
CA GLY A 353 -9.62 -3.89 -5.62
C GLY A 353 -8.84 -5.09 -6.15
N LEU A 354 -7.50 -5.00 -6.10
CA LEU A 354 -6.60 -6.10 -6.45
C LEU A 354 -6.77 -7.30 -5.52
N ILE A 355 -6.80 -7.08 -4.19
CA ILE A 355 -6.89 -8.17 -3.21
C ILE A 355 -8.29 -8.81 -3.20
N ALA A 356 -9.34 -8.00 -3.34
CA ALA A 356 -10.72 -8.47 -3.33
C ALA A 356 -11.21 -8.92 -4.72
N GLU A 357 -10.34 -8.87 -5.74
CA GLU A 357 -10.65 -9.22 -7.13
C GLU A 357 -11.89 -8.48 -7.66
N VAL A 358 -12.06 -7.21 -7.26
CA VAL A 358 -13.17 -6.35 -7.70
C VAL A 358 -12.68 -5.24 -8.62
N SER A 359 -13.57 -4.78 -9.49
CA SER A 359 -13.27 -3.71 -10.44
C SER A 359 -12.87 -2.41 -9.73
N ILE A 360 -11.65 -1.94 -9.98
CA ILE A 360 -11.12 -0.68 -9.43
C ILE A 360 -11.98 0.52 -9.83
N SER A 361 -12.45 0.57 -11.09
CA SER A 361 -13.27 1.67 -11.59
C SER A 361 -14.63 1.76 -10.88
N GLN A 362 -15.26 0.62 -10.60
CA GLN A 362 -16.49 0.55 -9.81
C GLN A 362 -16.24 0.96 -8.35
N LEU A 363 -15.12 0.53 -7.78
CA LEU A 363 -14.73 0.87 -6.42
C LEU A 363 -14.50 2.38 -6.26
N PHE A 364 -13.84 3.00 -7.24
CA PHE A 364 -13.68 4.46 -7.28
C PHE A 364 -15.05 5.15 -7.30
N LEU A 365 -15.98 4.70 -8.14
CA LEU A 365 -17.32 5.30 -8.20
C LEU A 365 -18.05 5.16 -6.86
N ALA A 366 -18.00 3.97 -6.27
CA ALA A 366 -18.62 3.68 -4.98
C ALA A 366 -18.04 4.52 -3.84
N ALA A 367 -16.75 4.88 -3.92
CA ALA A 367 -16.06 5.62 -2.87
C ALA A 367 -16.31 7.14 -2.89
N ILE A 368 -16.87 7.70 -3.97
CA ILE A 368 -17.23 9.12 -4.05
C ILE A 368 -18.20 9.51 -2.93
N ILE A 369 -19.26 8.72 -2.75
CA ILE A 369 -20.29 8.98 -1.74
C ILE A 369 -19.71 8.99 -0.31
N PRO A 370 -19.05 7.93 0.19
CA PRO A 370 -18.48 7.93 1.53
C PRO A 370 -17.36 8.98 1.68
N GLY A 371 -16.59 9.27 0.63
CA GLY A 371 -15.60 10.35 0.60
C GLY A 371 -16.23 11.72 0.86
N LEU A 372 -17.31 12.04 0.15
CA LEU A 372 -18.06 13.29 0.31
C LEU A 372 -18.76 13.37 1.67
N ILE A 373 -19.35 12.28 2.15
CA ILE A 373 -19.96 12.22 3.49
C ILE A 373 -18.92 12.55 4.55
N LEU A 374 -17.72 11.95 4.46
CA LEU A 374 -16.65 12.19 5.42
C LEU A 374 -16.10 13.63 5.33
N ALA A 375 -15.92 14.16 4.12
CA ALA A 375 -15.51 15.56 3.91
C ALA A 375 -16.55 16.55 4.47
N LEU A 376 -17.84 16.25 4.28
CA LEU A 376 -18.94 17.03 4.85
C LEU A 376 -18.95 16.93 6.37
N ALA A 377 -18.76 15.73 6.94
CA ALA A 377 -18.70 15.54 8.39
C ALA A 377 -17.55 16.36 9.02
N PHE A 378 -16.36 16.37 8.42
CA PHE A 378 -15.26 17.22 8.87
C PHE A 378 -15.60 18.71 8.74
N THR A 379 -16.20 19.12 7.62
CA THR A 379 -16.62 20.51 7.38
C THR A 379 -17.63 20.98 8.42
N VAL A 380 -18.66 20.18 8.68
CA VAL A 380 -19.67 20.44 9.71
C VAL A 380 -19.04 20.48 11.10
N GLY A 381 -18.14 19.54 11.42
CA GLY A 381 -17.42 19.53 12.69
C GLY A 381 -16.61 20.82 12.93
N VAL A 382 -15.92 21.31 11.91
CA VAL A 382 -15.21 22.60 11.98
C VAL A 382 -16.18 23.77 12.14
N MET A 383 -17.27 23.82 11.36
CA MET A 383 -18.26 24.89 11.46
C MET A 383 -18.92 24.95 12.84
N ILE A 384 -19.28 23.79 13.42
CA ILE A 384 -19.81 23.70 14.79
C ILE A 384 -18.77 24.19 15.79
N ALA A 385 -17.52 23.72 15.68
CA ALA A 385 -16.46 24.12 16.59
C ALA A 385 -16.20 25.63 16.60
N VAL A 386 -16.26 26.27 15.44
CA VAL A 386 -16.12 27.72 15.28
C VAL A 386 -17.38 28.46 15.74
N ALA A 387 -18.57 28.03 15.33
CA ALA A 387 -19.83 28.71 15.64
C ALA A 387 -20.14 28.75 17.14
N PHE A 388 -19.87 27.65 17.85
CA PHE A 388 -20.06 27.57 19.30
C PHE A 388 -18.83 28.01 20.11
N ARG A 389 -17.77 28.50 19.44
CA ARG A 389 -16.48 28.84 20.05
C ARG A 389 -16.03 27.78 21.06
N LEU A 390 -16.04 26.51 20.62
CA LEU A 390 -15.73 25.39 21.51
C LEU A 390 -14.33 25.58 22.08
N ARG A 391 -14.22 25.54 23.41
CA ARG A 391 -12.98 25.84 24.13
C ARG A 391 -11.80 24.98 23.69
N PHE A 392 -12.02 23.74 23.25
CA PHE A 392 -10.92 22.88 22.79
C PHE A 392 -10.42 23.22 21.37
N ALA A 393 -11.21 23.95 20.58
CA ALA A 393 -10.93 24.26 19.18
C ALA A 393 -10.40 25.68 18.96
N ILE A 394 -10.98 26.68 19.63
CA ILE A 394 -10.69 28.11 19.41
C ILE A 394 -10.10 28.75 20.68
N SER A 395 -9.08 29.59 20.53
CA SER A 395 -8.37 30.27 21.63
C SER A 395 -9.13 31.49 22.20
N GLY A 396 -10.10 32.04 21.47
CA GLY A 396 -11.08 33.00 21.99
C GLY A 396 -10.86 34.46 21.61
N LYS A 397 -9.78 34.79 20.88
CA LYS A 397 -9.63 36.12 20.26
C LYS A 397 -10.36 36.16 18.92
N ASP A 398 -10.76 37.36 18.49
CA ASP A 398 -11.32 37.51 17.14
C ASP A 398 -10.21 37.25 16.12
N PRO A 399 -10.49 36.45 15.07
CA PRO A 399 -9.49 36.13 14.07
C PRO A 399 -9.01 37.41 13.38
N PRO A 400 -7.74 37.49 12.98
CA PRO A 400 -7.25 38.60 12.17
C PRO A 400 -8.14 38.77 10.94
N LYS A 401 -8.46 40.01 10.58
CA LYS A 401 -9.13 40.31 9.32
C LYS A 401 -8.21 39.82 8.19
N ILE A 402 -8.75 38.98 7.31
CA ILE A 402 -8.02 38.42 6.18
C ILE A 402 -7.59 39.59 5.29
N GLU A 403 -6.29 39.84 5.17
CA GLU A 403 -5.76 40.73 4.15
C GLU A 403 -5.79 39.99 2.80
N ASP A 404 -6.69 40.46 1.93
CA ASP A 404 -6.90 39.96 0.57
C ASP A 404 -5.65 40.20 -0.30
N THR A 405 -4.70 39.28 -0.28
CA THR A 405 -3.48 39.36 -1.12
C THR A 405 -3.55 38.51 -2.39
N VAL A 406 -4.57 37.65 -2.53
CA VAL A 406 -4.72 36.74 -3.67
C VAL A 406 -5.78 37.25 -4.64
N ASP A 407 -5.33 37.70 -5.81
CA ASP A 407 -6.21 38.10 -6.91
C ASP A 407 -7.06 36.91 -7.39
N ALA A 408 -8.34 37.15 -7.69
CA ALA A 408 -9.31 36.15 -8.15
C ALA A 408 -8.79 35.36 -9.37
N LYS A 409 -8.06 36.06 -10.26
CA LYS A 409 -7.43 35.46 -11.43
C LYS A 409 -6.36 34.45 -11.06
N SER A 410 -5.55 34.76 -10.04
CA SER A 410 -4.47 33.87 -9.57
C SER A 410 -5.00 32.62 -8.86
N ALA A 411 -6.09 32.75 -8.08
CA ALA A 411 -6.74 31.61 -7.44
C ALA A 411 -7.38 30.66 -8.47
N LEU A 412 -8.01 31.22 -9.51
CA LEU A 412 -8.60 30.43 -10.59
C LEU A 412 -7.54 29.67 -11.40
N LEU A 413 -6.43 30.33 -11.73
CA LEU A 413 -5.31 29.71 -12.44
C LEU A 413 -4.69 28.53 -11.67
N LYS A 414 -4.78 28.52 -10.34
CA LYS A 414 -4.30 27.42 -9.47
C LYS A 414 -5.24 26.22 -9.40
N ILE A 415 -6.54 26.44 -9.60
CA ILE A 415 -7.55 25.37 -9.64
C ILE A 415 -7.51 24.61 -10.96
N ILE A 416 -7.17 25.28 -12.06
CA ILE A 416 -7.23 24.68 -13.40
C ILE A 416 -6.37 23.41 -13.52
N PRO A 417 -5.07 23.39 -13.17
CA PRO A 417 -4.25 22.19 -13.28
C PRO A 417 -4.79 21.02 -12.44
N VAL A 418 -5.32 21.33 -11.26
CA VAL A 418 -5.91 20.36 -10.34
C VAL A 418 -7.18 19.75 -10.90
N GLY A 419 -8.13 20.60 -11.31
CA GLY A 419 -9.38 20.16 -11.91
C GLY A 419 -9.16 19.43 -13.23
N ALA A 420 -8.20 19.88 -14.05
CA ALA A 420 -7.82 19.23 -15.30
C ALA A 420 -7.27 17.82 -15.04
N LEU A 421 -6.36 17.65 -14.07
CA LEU A 421 -5.81 16.34 -13.72
C LEU A 421 -6.89 15.38 -13.24
N ILE A 422 -7.78 15.83 -12.34
CA ILE A 422 -8.93 15.02 -11.87
C ILE A 422 -9.84 14.63 -13.03
N ALA A 423 -10.18 15.60 -13.89
CA ALA A 423 -11.06 15.38 -15.03
C ALA A 423 -10.44 14.45 -16.08
N ILE A 424 -9.13 14.54 -16.32
CA ILE A 424 -8.40 13.65 -17.22
C ILE A 424 -8.43 12.24 -16.62
N VAL A 425 -7.96 12.06 -15.38
CA VAL A 425 -7.85 10.72 -14.75
C VAL A 425 -9.22 10.06 -14.62
N LEU A 426 -10.19 10.70 -13.97
CA LEU A 426 -11.51 10.11 -13.77
C LEU A 426 -12.32 10.06 -15.07
N GLY A 427 -12.29 11.14 -15.86
CA GLY A 427 -13.02 11.20 -17.13
C GLY A 427 -12.49 10.21 -18.15
N GLY A 428 -11.18 9.94 -18.19
CA GLY A 428 -10.61 8.93 -19.07
C GLY A 428 -10.90 7.50 -18.64
N ILE A 429 -10.89 7.22 -17.33
CA ILE A 429 -11.29 5.90 -16.79
C ILE A 429 -12.78 5.63 -17.08
N TYR A 430 -13.66 6.57 -16.76
CA TYR A 430 -15.10 6.38 -16.93
C TYR A 430 -15.56 6.51 -18.38
N GLY A 431 -14.86 7.31 -19.18
CA GLY A 431 -15.07 7.41 -20.62
C GLY A 431 -14.56 6.20 -21.40
N GLY A 432 -13.88 5.25 -20.73
CA GLY A 432 -13.31 4.07 -21.36
C GLY A 432 -12.12 4.37 -22.29
N ILE A 433 -11.52 5.57 -22.16
CA ILE A 433 -10.39 6.01 -22.97
C ILE A 433 -9.11 5.29 -22.52
N PHE A 434 -8.95 5.15 -21.20
CA PHE A 434 -7.82 4.46 -20.61
C PHE A 434 -8.18 3.73 -19.31
N THR A 435 -7.43 2.68 -19.00
CA THR A 435 -7.56 1.88 -17.78
C THR A 435 -7.01 2.61 -16.55
N PRO A 436 -7.33 2.17 -15.31
CA PRO A 436 -6.72 2.76 -14.11
C PRO A 436 -5.19 2.72 -14.13
N THR A 437 -4.58 1.65 -14.65
CA THR A 437 -3.12 1.54 -14.79
C THR A 437 -2.56 2.63 -15.71
N GLU A 438 -3.19 2.82 -16.86
CA GLU A 438 -2.81 3.86 -17.84
C GLU A 438 -3.02 5.27 -17.27
N ALA A 439 -4.12 5.47 -16.53
CA ALA A 439 -4.43 6.74 -15.89
C ALA A 439 -3.36 7.20 -14.87
N GLY A 440 -2.67 6.25 -14.22
CA GLY A 440 -1.57 6.58 -13.30
C GLY A 440 -0.26 6.92 -14.02
N ALA A 441 -0.10 6.55 -15.29
CA ALA A 441 1.09 6.85 -16.09
C ALA A 441 1.02 8.22 -16.80
N ILE A 442 -0.18 8.61 -17.25
CA ILE A 442 -0.48 9.90 -17.89
C ILE A 442 -0.47 11.01 -16.85
#